data_AF-A0A959PE27-F1
#
_entry.id   AF-A0A959PE27-F1
#
_cell.length_a   1.000
_cell.length_b   1.000
_cell.length_c   1.000
_cell.angle_alpha   90.00
_cell.angle_beta   90.00
_cell.angle_gamma   90.00
#
_symmetry.space_group_name_H-M   'P 1'
#
loop_
_entity.id
_entity.type
_entity.pdbx_description
1 polymer ?
#
loop_
_entity_poly.entity_id
_entity_poly.type
_entity_poly.pdbx_seq_one_letter_code
_entity_poly.pdbx_strand_id
1 'polypeptide(L)'
;MHRYPLLFVLQFFLLLTTSRISAQDQAMVVRQSREQGFTCINDQGTVLFTLPPGHDPTVRETNEPFKLSNFYFVDFSGDVLPVGDDLHYYLIDRKGEMVRDLGGDINWVSPFRNGFFRVYEQFENRRNASVIYYIDKHGNPMFDGKKFWEASHFREGSAVVQLDDGQGDWLMIDPTGKTLVNLSQEIPGDIRRINHFDRGIWQLSLKTGNSYSTIYLRPDGAHSQRESDLWPFTDANGRPTYKEEKLKISEKINKRINAMEMLTFPAVYKTDEYAYFIFNDAPKGSKEPFPVLYDHQYEVVTLEPGKGVKKIMPLDFMGKYLLALKITETEEKSLVFYNTENLKPTYEVDNLPYTAKVEGNLLVYYTDNNTFSTGVSKIINLDSGKVIYEPDVSTKVFKSLPEALQYREEVRNLDLENLSEQDLILLKSFPNLEVLKLKKTNIINISEGIFPSFPSLHSLSISYFNDLQNLPEDMRQLTQLQNIFLSDCPNLSGLEDILSDLPSVKNIHTDYRFDKQKQAEIQIKNPQLEFEGLLMVVPDNH
;
A
#
# COMPACT_ATOMS: atom_id res chain seq x y z
N MET A 1 -17.90 -54.41 33.08
CA MET A 1 -18.08 -53.08 33.71
C MET A 1 -16.70 -52.44 33.73
N HIS A 2 -16.41 -51.27 33.18
CA HIS A 2 -17.20 -50.17 32.65
C HIS A 2 -16.61 -49.68 31.32
N ARG A 3 -17.51 -49.33 30.40
CA ARG A 3 -17.23 -48.50 29.22
C ARG A 3 -16.93 -47.08 29.71
N TYR A 4 -15.84 -46.48 29.24
CA TYR A 4 -15.70 -45.03 29.20
C TYR A 4 -15.74 -44.55 27.74
N PRO A 5 -16.39 -43.42 27.45
CA PRO A 5 -16.88 -43.10 26.12
C PRO A 5 -15.81 -42.41 25.26
N LEU A 6 -15.92 -42.66 23.96
CA LEU A 6 -15.15 -42.14 22.84
C LEU A 6 -15.32 -40.61 22.62
N LEU A 7 -15.57 -39.82 23.67
CA LEU A 7 -15.90 -38.39 23.58
C LEU A 7 -14.78 -37.45 24.04
N PHE A 8 -13.66 -37.96 24.54
CA PHE A 8 -12.58 -37.11 25.08
C PHE A 8 -11.44 -36.80 24.09
N VAL A 9 -11.52 -37.27 22.85
CA VAL A 9 -10.48 -37.04 21.82
C VAL A 9 -10.91 -36.02 20.77
N LEU A 10 -12.17 -35.55 20.80
CA LEU A 10 -12.71 -34.63 19.77
C LEU A 10 -12.86 -33.16 20.22
N GLN A 11 -12.47 -32.78 21.44
CA GLN A 11 -12.55 -31.38 21.91
C GLN A 11 -11.19 -30.65 22.00
N PHE A 12 -10.09 -31.29 21.60
CA PHE A 12 -8.76 -30.67 21.60
C PHE A 12 -8.26 -30.22 20.22
N PHE A 13 -9.15 -30.16 19.22
CA PHE A 13 -8.82 -29.73 17.86
C PHE A 13 -9.45 -28.39 17.44
N LEU A 14 -10.07 -27.63 18.37
CA LEU A 14 -10.86 -26.45 17.99
C LEU A 14 -10.38 -25.09 18.52
N LEU A 15 -9.22 -25.00 19.18
CA LEU A 15 -8.67 -23.72 19.61
C LEU A 15 -7.15 -23.73 19.45
N LEU A 16 -6.69 -23.55 18.21
CA LEU A 16 -5.38 -23.00 17.81
C LEU A 16 -5.33 -22.97 16.27
N THR A 17 -6.35 -22.38 15.64
CA THR A 17 -6.14 -21.80 14.31
C THR A 17 -5.39 -20.51 14.55
N THR A 18 -4.05 -20.58 14.58
CA THR A 18 -3.28 -19.42 14.15
C THR A 18 -3.80 -19.10 12.76
N SER A 19 -4.44 -17.94 12.61
CA SER A 19 -4.97 -17.49 11.34
C SER A 19 -3.81 -17.25 10.39
N ARG A 20 -3.32 -18.31 9.74
CA ARG A 20 -2.79 -18.18 8.39
C ARG A 20 -3.99 -17.69 7.59
N ILE A 21 -4.04 -16.40 7.28
CA ILE A 21 -4.97 -15.87 6.30
C ILE A 21 -4.73 -16.72 5.06
N SER A 22 -5.74 -17.49 4.65
CA SER A 22 -5.63 -18.27 3.42
C SER A 22 -5.42 -17.28 2.28
N ALA A 23 -4.66 -17.64 1.25
CA ALA A 23 -4.58 -16.83 0.03
C ALA A 23 -5.98 -16.54 -0.56
N GLN A 24 -6.98 -17.38 -0.25
CA GLN A 24 -8.39 -17.22 -0.64
C GLN A 24 -9.14 -16.10 0.11
N ASP A 25 -8.61 -15.62 1.24
CA ASP A 25 -9.20 -14.54 2.04
C ASP A 25 -8.59 -13.17 1.75
N GLN A 26 -7.62 -13.12 0.83
CA GLN A 26 -7.02 -11.88 0.36
C GLN A 26 -7.60 -11.54 -1.01
N ALA A 27 -8.09 -10.32 -1.16
CA ALA A 27 -8.37 -9.76 -2.47
C ALA A 27 -7.50 -8.53 -2.68
N MET A 28 -7.36 -8.14 -3.94
CA MET A 28 -6.66 -6.93 -4.31
C MET A 28 -7.69 -5.91 -4.73
N VAL A 29 -7.51 -4.66 -4.31
CA VAL A 29 -8.30 -3.53 -4.80
C VAL A 29 -7.36 -2.59 -5.52
N VAL A 30 -7.76 -2.15 -6.71
CA VAL A 30 -6.95 -1.28 -7.56
C VAL A 30 -7.81 -0.13 -8.09
N ARG A 31 -7.27 1.09 -8.08
CA ARG A 31 -7.83 2.28 -8.74
C ARG A 31 -6.72 2.96 -9.51
N GLN A 32 -7.01 3.72 -10.54
CA GLN A 32 -5.96 4.46 -11.27
C GLN A 32 -5.91 5.94 -10.89
N SER A 33 -7.05 6.49 -10.48
CA SER A 33 -7.17 7.85 -9.94
C SER A 33 -8.26 7.88 -8.87
N ARG A 34 -8.31 8.95 -8.07
CA ARG A 34 -9.42 9.19 -7.13
C ARG A 34 -10.76 9.46 -7.84
N GLU A 35 -10.71 9.93 -9.08
CA GLU A 35 -11.89 10.15 -9.92
C GLU A 35 -12.49 8.83 -10.42
N GLN A 36 -11.77 7.72 -10.26
CA GLN A 36 -12.24 6.37 -10.54
C GLN A 36 -12.55 5.62 -9.24
N GLY A 37 -13.50 4.70 -9.35
CA GLY A 37 -13.80 3.73 -8.33
C GLY A 37 -12.71 2.65 -8.18
N PHE A 38 -12.75 1.89 -7.08
CA PHE A 38 -11.87 0.73 -6.91
C PHE A 38 -12.43 -0.49 -7.64
N THR A 39 -11.58 -1.21 -8.35
CA THR A 39 -11.87 -2.55 -8.86
C THR A 39 -11.26 -3.58 -7.91
N CYS A 40 -12.08 -4.47 -7.37
CA CYS A 40 -11.61 -5.61 -6.60
C CYS A 40 -11.36 -6.80 -7.53
N ILE A 41 -10.16 -7.37 -7.50
CA ILE A 41 -9.74 -8.52 -8.29
C ILE A 41 -9.15 -9.62 -7.38
N ASN A 42 -9.34 -10.88 -7.76
CA ASN A 42 -8.66 -12.00 -7.11
C ASN A 42 -7.26 -12.25 -7.68
N ASP A 43 -6.53 -13.20 -7.09
CA ASP A 43 -5.18 -13.62 -7.51
C ASP A 43 -5.10 -14.24 -8.92
N GLN A 44 -6.25 -14.47 -9.58
CA GLN A 44 -6.37 -14.91 -10.97
C GLN A 44 -6.67 -13.76 -11.95
N GLY A 45 -6.83 -12.53 -11.44
CA GLY A 45 -7.23 -11.36 -12.23
C GLY A 45 -8.72 -11.31 -12.58
N THR A 46 -9.56 -12.08 -11.90
CA THR A 46 -11.02 -12.02 -12.08
C THR A 46 -11.58 -10.86 -11.27
N VAL A 47 -12.34 -9.97 -11.91
CA VAL A 47 -13.07 -8.90 -11.22
C VAL A 47 -14.14 -9.53 -10.33
N LEU A 48 -14.08 -9.21 -9.03
CA LEU A 48 -15.06 -9.63 -8.04
C LEU A 48 -16.20 -8.61 -7.94
N PHE A 49 -15.85 -7.33 -7.82
CA PHE A 49 -16.78 -6.20 -7.76
C PHE A 49 -16.05 -4.88 -8.02
N THR A 50 -16.81 -3.79 -8.18
CA THR A 50 -16.28 -2.42 -8.29
C THR A 50 -16.97 -1.51 -7.28
N LEU A 51 -16.21 -0.70 -6.56
CA LEU A 51 -16.71 0.40 -5.74
C LEU A 51 -16.79 1.67 -6.58
N PRO A 52 -17.76 2.56 -6.33
CA PRO A 52 -17.85 3.84 -7.02
C PRO A 52 -16.73 4.82 -6.61
N PRO A 53 -16.47 5.88 -7.40
CA PRO A 53 -15.53 6.94 -7.04
C PRO A 53 -15.88 7.55 -5.67
N GLY A 54 -14.86 7.80 -4.83
CA GLY A 54 -15.04 8.33 -3.48
C GLY A 54 -15.37 7.30 -2.39
N HIS A 55 -15.61 6.03 -2.76
CA HIS A 55 -15.87 4.95 -1.82
C HIS A 55 -14.59 4.13 -1.60
N ASP A 56 -13.89 4.43 -0.51
CA ASP A 56 -12.57 3.88 -0.22
C ASP A 56 -12.68 2.67 0.73
N PRO A 57 -12.23 1.47 0.32
CA PRO A 57 -12.20 0.32 1.20
C PRO A 57 -11.18 0.52 2.31
N THR A 58 -11.44 -0.02 3.49
CA THR A 58 -10.43 -0.08 4.55
C THR A 58 -9.32 -1.06 4.16
N VAL A 59 -8.09 -0.55 4.13
CA VAL A 59 -6.89 -1.30 3.72
C VAL A 59 -6.00 -1.67 4.91
N ARG A 60 -5.07 -2.60 4.71
CA ARG A 60 -4.21 -3.14 5.77
C ARG A 60 -3.07 -2.16 6.13
N GLU A 61 -3.05 -1.66 7.37
CA GLU A 61 -2.04 -0.68 7.85
C GLU A 61 -0.60 -1.19 7.99
N THR A 62 -0.33 -2.49 7.88
CA THR A 62 0.94 -3.08 8.37
C THR A 62 1.65 -3.85 7.27
N ASN A 63 2.54 -3.12 6.57
CA ASN A 63 3.76 -3.58 5.87
C ASN A 63 4.11 -2.78 4.60
N GLU A 64 3.40 -1.70 4.26
CA GLU A 64 3.74 -0.95 3.05
C GLU A 64 4.75 0.17 3.35
N PRO A 65 5.99 0.09 2.83
CA PRO A 65 6.96 1.19 2.93
C PRO A 65 6.55 2.43 2.12
N PHE A 66 5.44 2.39 1.37
CA PHE A 66 4.98 3.48 0.50
C PHE A 66 3.46 3.63 0.61
N LYS A 67 2.95 4.88 0.60
CA LYS A 67 1.53 5.14 0.33
C LYS A 67 1.25 4.75 -1.12
N LEU A 68 0.88 3.49 -1.36
CA LEU A 68 0.28 3.11 -2.64
C LEU A 68 -1.01 3.90 -2.75
N SER A 69 -1.18 4.70 -3.79
CA SER A 69 -2.39 5.53 -3.98
C SER A 69 -3.51 4.77 -4.70
N ASN A 70 -3.16 3.61 -5.25
CA ASN A 70 -3.86 3.04 -6.39
C ASN A 70 -3.98 1.50 -6.34
N PHE A 71 -3.35 0.82 -5.37
CA PHE A 71 -3.44 -0.64 -5.20
C PHE A 71 -3.28 -1.02 -3.73
N TYR A 72 -4.11 -1.94 -3.24
CA TYR A 72 -4.04 -2.43 -1.87
C TYR A 72 -4.44 -3.89 -1.77
N PHE A 73 -3.86 -4.60 -0.79
CA PHE A 73 -4.40 -5.86 -0.32
C PHE A 73 -5.49 -5.61 0.72
N VAL A 74 -6.66 -6.19 0.48
CA VAL A 74 -7.78 -6.20 1.41
C VAL A 74 -7.94 -7.58 2.04
N ASP A 75 -8.28 -7.59 3.33
CA ASP A 75 -8.48 -8.78 4.13
C ASP A 75 -9.98 -9.07 4.25
N PHE A 76 -10.43 -10.14 3.59
CA PHE A 76 -11.79 -10.66 3.63
C PHE A 76 -11.96 -11.81 4.64
N SER A 77 -11.04 -12.01 5.59
CA SER A 77 -11.16 -13.07 6.61
C SER A 77 -12.43 -12.97 7.47
N GLY A 78 -13.07 -11.81 7.53
CA GLY A 78 -14.38 -11.60 8.17
C GLY A 78 -15.59 -11.83 7.26
N ASP A 79 -15.38 -12.22 6.00
CA ASP A 79 -16.35 -12.27 4.89
C ASP A 79 -17.01 -10.92 4.54
N VAL A 80 -16.60 -9.84 5.19
CA VAL A 80 -17.06 -8.48 4.93
C VAL A 80 -15.89 -7.50 4.95
N LEU A 81 -16.03 -6.41 4.19
CA LEU A 81 -15.03 -5.36 4.06
C LEU A 81 -15.67 -4.01 4.43
N PRO A 82 -15.07 -3.22 5.35
CA PRO A 82 -15.51 -1.85 5.59
C PRO A 82 -15.15 -0.95 4.41
N VAL A 83 -16.07 -0.06 4.04
CA VAL A 83 -15.90 0.98 3.02
C VAL A 83 -16.39 2.30 3.59
N GLY A 84 -15.61 3.36 3.40
CA GLY A 84 -15.98 4.73 3.77
C GLY A 84 -16.20 5.59 2.54
N ASP A 85 -17.19 6.47 2.59
CA ASP A 85 -17.34 7.60 1.66
C ASP A 85 -17.38 8.93 2.42
N ASP A 86 -17.66 10.03 1.72
CA ASP A 86 -17.72 11.37 2.33
C ASP A 86 -18.82 11.54 3.38
N LEU A 87 -19.81 10.63 3.43
CA LEU A 87 -21.01 10.73 4.26
C LEU A 87 -21.05 9.69 5.39
N HIS A 88 -20.56 8.47 5.17
CA HIS A 88 -20.71 7.35 6.09
C HIS A 88 -19.72 6.19 5.87
N TYR A 89 -19.68 5.28 6.85
CA TYR A 89 -19.05 3.97 6.71
C TYR A 89 -20.10 2.86 6.61
N TYR A 90 -19.80 1.83 5.84
CA TYR A 90 -20.64 0.65 5.68
C TYR A 90 -19.79 -0.61 5.46
N LEU A 91 -20.40 -1.78 5.64
CA LEU A 91 -19.81 -3.09 5.37
C LEU A 91 -20.37 -3.64 4.06
N ILE A 92 -19.50 -4.20 3.21
CA ILE A 92 -19.88 -4.94 2.00
C ILE A 92 -19.51 -6.42 2.14
N ASP A 93 -20.19 -7.29 1.41
CA ASP A 93 -19.79 -8.70 1.25
C ASP A 93 -18.75 -8.89 0.11
N ARG A 94 -18.39 -10.15 -0.17
CA ARG A 94 -17.45 -10.51 -1.26
C ARG A 94 -17.98 -10.23 -2.68
N LYS A 95 -19.26 -9.91 -2.84
CA LYS A 95 -19.87 -9.49 -4.11
C LYS A 95 -19.93 -7.97 -4.25
N GLY A 96 -19.49 -7.24 -3.22
CA GLY A 96 -19.58 -5.78 -3.17
C GLY A 96 -20.97 -5.26 -2.79
N GLU A 97 -21.87 -6.13 -2.31
CA GLU A 97 -23.20 -5.72 -1.87
C GLU A 97 -23.12 -5.19 -0.44
N MET A 98 -23.73 -4.03 -0.19
CA MET A 98 -23.82 -3.46 1.17
C MET A 98 -24.64 -4.41 2.06
N VAL A 99 -24.04 -4.87 3.15
CA VAL A 99 -24.69 -5.73 4.15
C VAL A 99 -25.05 -4.99 5.43
N ARG A 100 -24.37 -3.88 5.73
CA ARG A 100 -24.63 -3.08 6.93
C ARG A 100 -24.17 -1.64 6.77
N ASP A 101 -25.05 -0.68 7.01
CA ASP A 101 -24.70 0.72 7.24
C ASP A 101 -24.25 0.92 8.69
N LEU A 102 -23.11 1.60 8.89
CA LEU A 102 -22.54 1.91 10.20
C LEU A 102 -22.76 3.39 10.60
N GLY A 103 -23.18 4.26 9.69
CA GLY A 103 -23.49 5.67 9.95
C GLY A 103 -22.36 6.67 9.68
N GLY A 104 -22.66 7.96 9.89
CA GLY A 104 -21.83 9.10 9.46
C GLY A 104 -20.87 9.68 10.49
N ASP A 105 -21.02 9.36 11.76
CA ASP A 105 -20.15 9.89 12.83
C ASP A 105 -18.84 9.09 12.97
N ILE A 106 -18.41 8.39 11.93
CA ILE A 106 -17.26 7.48 11.95
C ILE A 106 -16.10 8.11 11.17
N ASN A 107 -14.96 8.27 11.83
CA ASN A 107 -13.73 8.71 11.19
C ASN A 107 -13.04 7.54 10.46
N TRP A 108 -13.06 6.34 11.05
CA TRP A 108 -12.42 5.17 10.46
C TRP A 108 -12.93 3.84 11.03
N VAL A 109 -12.91 2.79 10.23
CA VAL A 109 -13.15 1.40 10.67
C VAL A 109 -11.93 0.56 10.30
N SER A 110 -11.37 -0.19 11.24
CA SER A 110 -10.21 -1.05 11.01
C SER A 110 -10.54 -2.26 10.14
N PRO A 111 -9.55 -2.96 9.54
CA PRO A 111 -9.79 -4.28 8.96
C PRO A 111 -10.29 -5.28 10.03
N PHE A 112 -10.98 -6.33 9.57
CA PHE A 112 -11.45 -7.39 10.47
C PHE A 112 -10.27 -8.17 11.01
N ARG A 113 -10.10 -8.24 12.34
CA ARG A 113 -9.02 -9.03 12.94
C ARG A 113 -9.47 -9.70 14.22
N ASN A 114 -9.16 -10.98 14.33
CA ASN A 114 -9.37 -11.78 15.53
C ASN A 114 -10.80 -11.65 16.09
N GLY A 115 -11.78 -11.62 15.19
CA GLY A 115 -13.21 -11.60 15.53
C GLY A 115 -13.86 -10.22 15.55
N PHE A 116 -13.10 -9.13 15.42
CA PHE A 116 -13.63 -7.78 15.63
C PHE A 116 -13.13 -6.77 14.60
N PHE A 117 -13.99 -5.78 14.35
CA PHE A 117 -13.59 -4.47 13.84
C PHE A 117 -13.42 -3.50 15.01
N ARG A 118 -12.51 -2.51 14.84
CA ARG A 118 -12.48 -1.30 15.68
C ARG A 118 -13.11 -0.17 14.89
N VAL A 119 -14.06 0.53 15.51
CA VAL A 119 -14.69 1.72 14.95
C VAL A 119 -14.20 2.93 15.70
N TYR A 120 -13.67 3.90 14.96
CA TYR A 120 -13.21 5.20 15.45
C TYR A 120 -14.31 6.21 15.18
N GLU A 121 -15.12 6.48 16.18
CA GLU A 121 -16.25 7.41 16.10
C GLU A 121 -15.85 8.79 16.59
N GLN A 122 -16.34 9.84 15.92
CA GLN A 122 -16.05 11.23 16.23
C GLN A 122 -16.38 11.56 17.68
N PHE A 123 -15.37 12.05 18.40
CA PHE A 123 -15.57 12.55 19.76
C PHE A 123 -16.02 14.01 19.71
N GLU A 124 -17.20 14.31 20.26
CA GLU A 124 -17.81 15.67 20.26
C GLU A 124 -17.87 16.31 18.86
N ASN A 125 -18.17 15.54 17.81
CA ASN A 125 -18.20 15.99 16.40
C ASN A 125 -16.87 16.57 15.89
N ARG A 126 -15.74 16.21 16.52
CA ARG A 126 -14.40 16.61 16.06
C ARG A 126 -13.83 15.55 15.13
N ARG A 127 -13.54 15.94 13.89
CA ARG A 127 -12.93 15.04 12.88
C ARG A 127 -11.56 14.50 13.27
N ASN A 128 -10.82 15.19 14.15
CA ASN A 128 -9.45 14.80 14.55
C ASN A 128 -9.37 14.13 15.93
N ALA A 129 -10.51 13.78 16.53
CA ALA A 129 -10.56 13.08 17.82
C ALA A 129 -11.60 11.96 17.72
N SER A 130 -11.24 10.77 18.19
CA SER A 130 -12.14 9.61 18.13
C SER A 130 -12.20 8.88 19.47
N VAL A 131 -13.37 8.33 19.77
CA VAL A 131 -13.53 7.23 20.71
C VAL A 131 -13.65 5.92 19.94
N ILE A 132 -13.15 4.85 20.53
CA ILE A 132 -13.07 3.54 19.88
C ILE A 132 -14.08 2.59 20.50
N TYR A 133 -14.82 1.86 19.68
CA TYR A 133 -15.59 0.69 20.13
C TYR A 133 -15.39 -0.48 19.19
N TYR A 134 -15.80 -1.67 19.63
CA TYR A 134 -15.69 -2.89 18.84
C TYR A 134 -17.05 -3.28 18.29
N ILE A 135 -17.06 -3.76 17.05
CA ILE A 135 -18.22 -4.42 16.43
C ILE A 135 -17.83 -5.81 15.92
N ASP A 136 -18.80 -6.73 15.88
CA ASP A 136 -18.63 -8.03 15.22
C ASP A 136 -18.67 -7.90 13.69
N LYS A 137 -18.52 -9.02 12.98
CA LYS A 137 -18.60 -9.07 11.50
C LYS A 137 -19.97 -8.71 10.91
N HIS A 138 -21.01 -8.62 11.73
CA HIS A 138 -22.35 -8.20 11.33
C HIS A 138 -22.60 -6.72 11.62
N GLY A 139 -21.62 -6.04 12.21
CA GLY A 139 -21.70 -4.64 12.63
C GLY A 139 -22.46 -4.41 13.93
N ASN A 140 -22.65 -5.45 14.75
CA ASN A 140 -23.27 -5.31 16.06
C ASN A 140 -22.23 -4.83 17.09
N PRO A 141 -22.56 -3.83 17.94
CA PRO A 141 -21.70 -3.41 19.03
C PRO A 141 -21.38 -4.55 19.99
N MET A 142 -20.10 -4.67 20.35
CA MET A 142 -19.62 -5.62 21.34
C MET A 142 -19.52 -4.97 22.73
N PHE A 143 -19.45 -5.81 23.77
CA PHE A 143 -19.26 -5.37 25.16
C PHE A 143 -20.32 -4.36 25.63
N ASP A 144 -21.59 -4.63 25.27
CA ASP A 144 -22.74 -3.76 25.54
C ASP A 144 -22.59 -2.34 24.99
N GLY A 145 -21.84 -2.18 23.89
CA GLY A 145 -21.58 -0.89 23.26
C GLY A 145 -20.60 -0.01 24.02
N LYS A 146 -19.78 -0.59 24.91
CA LYS A 146 -18.75 0.15 25.64
C LYS A 146 -17.76 0.79 24.67
N LYS A 147 -17.50 2.08 24.90
CA LYS A 147 -16.51 2.90 24.19
C LYS A 147 -15.25 3.03 25.03
N PHE A 148 -14.13 3.20 24.35
CA PHE A 148 -12.78 3.25 24.89
C PHE A 148 -12.06 4.46 24.29
N TRP A 149 -11.17 5.08 25.04
CA TRP A 149 -10.32 6.15 24.49
C TRP A 149 -9.19 5.60 23.64
N GLU A 150 -8.59 4.51 24.12
CA GLU A 150 -7.56 3.77 23.41
C GLU A 150 -7.95 2.30 23.38
N ALA A 151 -7.69 1.63 22.25
CA ALA A 151 -8.07 0.24 22.08
C ALA A 151 -7.22 -0.43 21.00
N SER A 152 -6.47 -1.47 21.37
CA SER A 152 -5.70 -2.28 20.42
C SER A 152 -6.57 -3.28 19.66
N HIS A 153 -6.09 -3.81 18.53
CA HIS A 153 -6.69 -5.02 17.98
C HIS A 153 -6.55 -6.16 19.01
N PHE A 154 -7.53 -7.08 19.03
CA PHE A 154 -7.34 -8.35 19.72
C PHE A 154 -6.14 -9.08 19.13
N ARG A 155 -5.26 -9.59 19.98
CA ARG A 155 -4.07 -10.39 19.62
C ARG A 155 -4.01 -11.57 20.59
N GLU A 156 -3.94 -12.78 20.04
CA GLU A 156 -3.84 -14.01 20.84
C GLU A 156 -4.90 -14.11 21.96
N GLY A 157 -6.12 -13.63 21.68
CA GLY A 157 -7.25 -13.70 22.61
C GLY A 157 -7.38 -12.52 23.57
N SER A 158 -6.55 -11.48 23.48
CA SER A 158 -6.64 -10.35 24.41
C SER A 158 -6.51 -9.00 23.70
N ALA A 159 -7.06 -7.94 24.30
CA ALA A 159 -6.87 -6.56 23.85
C ALA A 159 -6.55 -5.65 25.04
N VAL A 160 -5.70 -4.67 24.80
CA VAL A 160 -5.43 -3.54 25.70
C VAL A 160 -6.36 -2.39 25.35
N VAL A 161 -7.05 -1.85 26.35
CA VAL A 161 -8.01 -0.75 26.22
C VAL A 161 -7.84 0.28 27.34
N GLN A 162 -8.25 1.52 27.10
CA GLN A 162 -8.38 2.56 28.12
C GLN A 162 -9.84 2.99 28.27
N LEU A 163 -10.33 3.04 29.51
CA LEU A 163 -11.68 3.52 29.83
C LEU A 163 -11.77 5.05 29.83
N ASP A 164 -12.99 5.57 29.61
CA ASP A 164 -13.37 7.02 29.58
C ASP A 164 -12.43 7.92 28.75
N ASP A 165 -12.49 9.25 28.84
CA ASP A 165 -11.88 10.24 27.91
C ASP A 165 -10.34 10.40 28.00
N GLY A 166 -9.65 9.31 28.34
CA GLY A 166 -8.20 9.25 28.48
C GLY A 166 -7.71 9.38 29.92
N GLN A 167 -8.62 9.32 30.90
CA GLN A 167 -8.31 9.38 32.33
C GLN A 167 -8.58 8.07 33.07
N GLY A 168 -9.32 7.17 32.45
CA GLY A 168 -9.76 5.93 33.05
C GLY A 168 -8.69 4.86 32.99
N ASP A 169 -9.00 3.77 33.69
CA ASP A 169 -8.08 2.66 33.84
C ASP A 169 -7.72 2.02 32.50
N TRP A 170 -6.45 1.66 32.39
CA TRP A 170 -5.94 0.79 31.35
C TRP A 170 -6.22 -0.65 31.73
N LEU A 171 -6.99 -1.33 30.91
CA LEU A 171 -7.40 -2.71 31.13
C LEU A 171 -6.88 -3.60 30.01
N MET A 172 -6.64 -4.84 30.38
CA MET A 172 -6.54 -5.94 29.44
C MET A 172 -7.84 -6.74 29.51
N ILE A 173 -8.49 -6.94 28.35
CA ILE A 173 -9.78 -7.61 28.24
C ILE A 173 -9.67 -8.84 27.33
N ASP A 174 -10.50 -9.85 27.62
CA ASP A 174 -10.70 -11.01 26.75
C ASP A 174 -11.79 -10.75 25.69
N PRO A 175 -12.05 -11.68 24.75
CA PRO A 175 -13.01 -11.47 23.66
C PRO A 175 -14.47 -11.44 24.12
N THR A 176 -14.74 -11.74 25.41
CA THR A 176 -16.06 -11.57 26.03
C THR A 176 -16.22 -10.20 26.68
N GLY A 177 -15.15 -9.39 26.74
CA GLY A 177 -15.10 -8.09 27.39
C GLY A 177 -14.76 -8.17 28.88
N LYS A 178 -14.48 -9.37 29.38
CA LYS A 178 -14.09 -9.56 30.78
C LYS A 178 -12.66 -9.03 30.98
N THR A 179 -12.47 -8.27 32.05
CA THR A 179 -11.15 -7.81 32.47
C THR A 179 -10.29 -9.00 32.91
N LEU A 180 -9.15 -9.18 32.24
CA LEU A 180 -8.09 -10.11 32.58
C LEU A 180 -7.14 -9.50 33.61
N VAL A 181 -6.70 -8.26 33.36
CA VAL A 181 -5.75 -7.50 34.20
C VAL A 181 -6.14 -6.03 34.20
N ASN A 182 -6.07 -5.37 35.36
CA ASN A 182 -6.12 -3.91 35.45
C ASN A 182 -4.69 -3.36 35.48
N LEU A 183 -4.21 -2.88 34.33
CA LEU A 183 -2.83 -2.44 34.14
C LEU A 183 -2.55 -1.15 34.93
N SER A 184 -3.53 -0.26 35.09
CA SER A 184 -3.38 0.94 35.92
C SER A 184 -3.13 0.62 37.40
N GLN A 185 -3.56 -0.55 37.88
CA GLN A 185 -3.32 -0.98 39.26
C GLN A 185 -2.00 -1.74 39.43
N GLU A 186 -1.59 -2.51 38.42
CA GLU A 186 -0.37 -3.34 38.47
C GLU A 186 0.90 -2.55 38.12
N ILE A 187 0.79 -1.53 37.25
CA ILE A 187 1.93 -0.82 36.67
C ILE A 187 2.05 0.58 37.29
N PRO A 188 3.12 0.87 38.06
CA PRO A 188 3.29 2.18 38.66
C PRO A 188 3.66 3.24 37.62
N GLY A 189 2.75 4.20 37.41
CA GLY A 189 2.93 5.35 36.50
C GLY A 189 1.71 5.54 35.59
N ASP A 190 1.75 6.56 34.74
CA ASP A 190 0.65 6.87 33.84
C ASP A 190 0.90 6.21 32.49
N ILE A 191 0.16 5.16 32.13
CA ILE A 191 0.16 4.64 30.77
C ILE A 191 -0.51 5.69 29.87
N ARG A 192 0.13 6.05 28.75
CA ARG A 192 -0.29 7.17 27.90
C ARG A 192 -0.87 6.76 26.56
N ARG A 193 -0.35 5.68 25.95
CA ARG A 193 -0.82 5.17 24.66
C ARG A 193 -0.27 3.78 24.36
N ILE A 194 -0.93 3.13 23.42
CA ILE A 194 -0.46 1.90 22.76
C ILE A 194 0.40 2.32 21.56
N ASN A 195 1.66 1.92 21.50
CA ASN A 195 2.55 2.29 20.40
C ASN A 195 2.40 1.34 19.20
N HIS A 196 2.64 0.03 19.40
CA HIS A 196 2.43 -1.01 18.39
C HIS A 196 2.47 -2.41 19.03
N PHE A 197 2.11 -3.43 18.25
CA PHE A 197 2.23 -4.84 18.61
C PHE A 197 3.20 -5.52 17.65
N ASP A 198 4.33 -6.00 18.15
CA ASP A 198 5.34 -6.71 17.36
C ASP A 198 5.82 -7.96 18.09
N ARG A 199 6.15 -9.01 17.34
CA ARG A 199 6.66 -10.30 17.85
C ARG A 199 5.84 -10.89 19.02
N GLY A 200 4.52 -10.68 19.02
CA GLY A 200 3.63 -11.21 20.06
C GLY A 200 3.52 -10.33 21.31
N ILE A 201 3.99 -9.08 21.29
CA ILE A 201 4.09 -8.21 22.48
C ILE A 201 3.60 -6.81 22.15
N TRP A 202 2.77 -6.21 23.02
CA TRP A 202 2.42 -4.79 22.96
C TRP A 202 3.52 -3.93 23.56
N GLN A 203 3.81 -2.81 22.91
CA GLN A 203 4.61 -1.73 23.45
C GLN A 203 3.69 -0.60 23.90
N LEU A 204 3.77 -0.20 25.16
CA LEU A 204 2.99 0.90 25.74
C LEU A 204 3.93 2.01 26.20
N SER A 205 3.51 3.27 26.02
CA SER A 205 4.23 4.42 26.59
C SER A 205 3.82 4.63 28.04
N LEU A 206 4.78 4.61 28.95
CA LEU A 206 4.59 4.88 30.37
C LEU A 206 5.25 6.21 30.73
N LYS A 207 4.52 7.08 31.43
CA LYS A 207 5.05 8.33 32.01
C LYS A 207 5.21 8.18 33.51
N THR A 208 6.41 8.45 34.01
CA THR A 208 6.72 8.45 35.45
C THR A 208 7.36 9.79 35.80
N GLY A 209 6.63 10.65 36.52
CA GLY A 209 7.04 12.04 36.72
C GLY A 209 7.15 12.79 35.40
N ASN A 210 8.36 13.25 35.05
CA ASN A 210 8.64 13.97 33.79
C ASN A 210 9.29 13.10 32.71
N SER A 211 9.50 11.81 32.97
CA SER A 211 10.18 10.91 32.04
C SER A 211 9.17 9.98 31.35
N TYR A 212 9.43 9.69 30.06
CA TYR A 212 8.71 8.68 29.30
C TYR A 212 9.59 7.45 29.11
N SER A 213 8.99 6.27 29.18
CA SER A 213 9.64 4.99 28.93
C SER A 213 8.68 4.05 28.21
N THR A 214 9.21 2.98 27.63
CA THR A 214 8.41 1.92 27.02
C THR A 214 8.30 0.75 27.99
N ILE A 215 7.08 0.26 28.17
CA ILE A 215 6.82 -1.02 28.83
C ILE A 215 6.22 -1.99 27.84
N TYR A 216 6.37 -3.27 28.13
CA TYR A 216 6.00 -4.34 27.24
C TYR A 216 4.99 -5.25 27.91
N LEU A 217 3.95 -5.63 27.17
CA LEU A 217 2.84 -6.43 27.69
C LEU A 217 2.56 -7.61 26.75
N ARG A 218 2.47 -8.80 27.32
CA ARG A 218 2.12 -10.03 26.60
C ARG A 218 0.61 -10.29 26.61
N PRO A 219 0.09 -11.04 25.63
CA PRO A 219 -1.31 -11.48 25.56
C PRO A 219 -1.84 -12.33 26.72
N ASP A 220 -0.98 -12.82 27.62
CA ASP A 220 -1.36 -13.50 28.86
C ASP A 220 -1.36 -12.58 30.11
N GLY A 221 -1.06 -11.28 29.95
CA GLY A 221 -1.05 -10.30 31.03
C GLY A 221 0.32 -10.08 31.69
N ALA A 222 1.33 -10.89 31.34
CA ALA A 222 2.69 -10.68 31.82
C ALA A 222 3.27 -9.39 31.23
N HIS A 223 3.88 -8.54 32.06
CA HIS A 223 4.38 -7.24 31.65
C HIS A 223 5.72 -6.87 32.30
N SER A 224 6.46 -5.98 31.64
CA SER A 224 7.64 -5.34 32.23
C SER A 224 7.25 -4.15 33.10
N GLN A 225 8.09 -3.80 34.07
CA GLN A 225 7.97 -2.56 34.82
C GLN A 225 8.80 -1.43 34.20
N ARG A 226 9.86 -1.75 33.45
CA ARG A 226 10.73 -0.81 32.72
C ARG A 226 11.20 -1.43 31.41
N GLU A 227 11.68 -0.60 30.49
CA GLU A 227 12.14 -1.04 29.16
C GLU A 227 13.25 -2.11 29.25
N SER A 228 14.13 -1.97 30.24
CA SER A 228 15.28 -2.85 30.45
C SER A 228 14.93 -4.28 30.85
N ASP A 229 13.70 -4.55 31.32
CA ASP A 229 13.33 -5.89 31.80
C ASP A 229 13.22 -6.92 30.67
N LEU A 230 13.11 -6.46 29.42
CA LEU A 230 13.15 -7.32 28.23
C LEU A 230 14.57 -7.54 27.68
N TRP A 231 15.59 -6.89 28.23
CA TRP A 231 16.97 -7.05 27.79
C TRP A 231 17.64 -8.15 28.61
N PRO A 232 17.87 -9.34 28.05
CA PRO A 232 18.41 -10.45 28.83
C PRO A 232 19.88 -10.23 29.22
N PHE A 233 20.64 -9.37 28.53
CA PHE A 233 22.07 -9.10 28.80
C PHE A 233 22.54 -7.71 28.31
N THR A 234 23.65 -7.26 28.89
CA THR A 234 24.46 -6.15 28.38
C THR A 234 25.74 -6.68 27.72
N ASP A 235 26.22 -6.05 26.64
CA ASP A 235 27.54 -6.30 26.07
C ASP A 235 28.67 -5.94 27.07
N ALA A 236 29.92 -6.18 26.68
CA ALA A 236 31.09 -5.88 27.51
C ALA A 236 31.22 -4.39 27.91
N ASN A 237 30.46 -3.49 27.28
CA ASN A 237 30.42 -2.05 27.55
C ASN A 237 29.12 -1.61 28.25
N GLY A 238 28.27 -2.55 28.69
CA GLY A 238 27.02 -2.22 29.38
C GLY A 238 25.86 -1.88 28.45
N ARG A 239 25.96 -2.10 27.13
CA ARG A 239 24.87 -1.79 26.18
C ARG A 239 23.90 -2.97 26.06
N PRO A 240 22.59 -2.75 26.04
CA PRO A 240 21.62 -3.83 25.97
C PRO A 240 21.62 -4.54 24.62
N THR A 241 21.55 -5.88 24.59
CA THR A 241 21.53 -6.66 23.35
C THR A 241 20.45 -7.75 23.34
N TYR A 242 19.87 -8.01 22.15
CA TYR A 242 19.01 -9.16 21.88
C TYR A 242 19.88 -10.34 21.43
N LYS A 243 19.63 -11.56 21.94
CA LYS A 243 20.31 -12.76 21.41
C LYS A 243 19.63 -13.25 20.13
N GLU A 244 20.28 -13.06 18.98
CA GLU A 244 19.92 -13.71 17.70
C GLU A 244 20.34 -15.20 17.64
N GLU A 245 21.15 -15.66 18.59
CA GLU A 245 21.88 -16.93 18.48
C GLU A 245 21.04 -18.15 18.89
N LYS A 246 20.09 -18.54 18.03
CA LYS A 246 19.65 -19.94 17.90
C LYS A 246 19.33 -20.36 16.46
N LEU A 247 20.03 -19.82 15.46
CA LEU A 247 20.27 -20.62 14.25
C LEU A 247 21.49 -21.51 14.53
N LYS A 248 21.24 -22.74 15.02
CA LYS A 248 22.26 -23.80 15.02
C LYS A 248 22.66 -24.06 13.57
N ILE A 249 23.77 -23.48 13.14
CA ILE A 249 24.47 -23.94 11.94
C ILE A 249 25.06 -25.31 12.27
N SER A 250 24.69 -26.35 11.52
CA SER A 250 25.13 -27.72 11.79
C SER A 250 26.65 -27.83 11.74
N GLU A 251 27.24 -28.73 12.55
CA GLU A 251 28.68 -28.95 12.57
C GLU A 251 29.23 -29.45 11.22
N LYS A 252 28.37 -30.07 10.39
CA LYS A 252 28.65 -30.48 9.01
C LYS A 252 28.88 -29.26 8.11
N ILE A 253 28.14 -28.18 8.36
CA ILE A 253 28.24 -26.90 7.66
C ILE A 253 29.50 -26.17 8.10
N ASN A 254 29.78 -26.13 9.41
CA ASN A 254 31.00 -25.53 9.95
C ASN A 254 32.28 -26.21 9.41
N LYS A 255 32.25 -27.52 9.15
CA LYS A 255 33.34 -28.26 8.48
C LYS A 255 33.45 -28.00 6.97
N ARG A 256 32.36 -27.66 6.28
CA ARG A 256 32.30 -27.47 4.82
C ARG A 256 32.68 -26.05 4.40
N ILE A 257 32.39 -25.06 5.24
CA ILE A 257 32.70 -23.64 5.01
C ILE A 257 34.18 -23.31 5.31
N ASN A 258 34.85 -24.09 6.18
CA ASN A 258 36.25 -23.90 6.57
C ASN A 258 37.31 -24.08 5.43
N ALA A 259 36.87 -24.25 4.18
CA ALA A 259 37.74 -24.30 3.01
C ALA A 259 37.30 -23.34 1.88
N MET A 260 36.27 -22.52 2.10
CA MET A 260 35.83 -21.49 1.15
C MET A 260 36.29 -20.12 1.66
N GLU A 261 37.09 -19.40 0.87
CA GLU A 261 37.39 -17.99 1.12
C GLU A 261 36.10 -17.17 0.93
N MET A 262 35.29 -17.02 1.98
CA MET A 262 34.04 -16.26 1.93
C MET A 262 34.33 -14.78 1.72
N LEU A 263 33.91 -14.22 0.58
CA LEU A 263 34.00 -12.77 0.34
C LEU A 263 32.67 -12.00 0.51
N THR A 264 31.53 -12.64 0.75
CA THR A 264 30.23 -11.93 1.00
C THR A 264 29.23 -12.74 1.84
N PHE A 265 28.34 -12.07 2.58
CA PHE A 265 27.21 -12.70 3.29
C PHE A 265 26.22 -13.32 2.28
N PRO A 266 25.76 -14.59 2.46
CA PRO A 266 24.90 -15.27 1.49
C PRO A 266 23.44 -14.79 1.54
N ALA A 267 22.75 -14.82 0.39
CA ALA A 267 21.29 -14.75 0.37
C ALA A 267 20.70 -16.09 0.83
N VAL A 268 19.64 -16.06 1.64
CA VAL A 268 19.06 -17.25 2.30
C VAL A 268 17.54 -17.26 2.20
N TYR A 269 16.98 -18.42 1.86
CA TYR A 269 15.55 -18.71 2.01
C TYR A 269 15.35 -19.95 2.88
N LYS A 270 14.41 -19.90 3.84
CA LYS A 270 14.17 -21.00 4.79
C LYS A 270 12.70 -21.13 5.16
N THR A 271 12.21 -22.37 5.17
CA THR A 271 10.93 -22.80 5.74
C THR A 271 11.15 -23.83 6.85
N ASP A 272 10.07 -24.40 7.38
CA ASP A 272 10.14 -25.55 8.31
C ASP A 272 10.58 -26.84 7.60
N GLU A 273 10.41 -26.92 6.27
CA GLU A 273 10.61 -28.15 5.48
C GLU A 273 11.91 -28.14 4.66
N TYR A 274 12.37 -26.98 4.19
CA TYR A 274 13.55 -26.87 3.34
C TYR A 274 14.25 -25.50 3.48
N ALA A 275 15.50 -25.41 3.03
CA ALA A 275 16.26 -24.17 2.99
C ALA A 275 17.22 -24.16 1.80
N TYR A 276 17.44 -22.97 1.24
CA TYR A 276 18.38 -22.74 0.15
C TYR A 276 19.29 -21.54 0.44
N PHE A 277 20.51 -21.61 -0.10
CA PHE A 277 21.56 -20.62 0.07
C PHE A 277 22.19 -20.27 -1.28
N ILE A 278 22.46 -18.99 -1.52
CA ILE A 278 23.24 -18.54 -2.69
C ILE A 278 24.59 -18.05 -2.18
N PHE A 279 25.67 -18.67 -2.66
CA PHE A 279 27.02 -18.20 -2.40
C PHE A 279 27.64 -17.68 -3.70
N ASN A 280 28.37 -16.56 -3.58
CA ASN A 280 29.16 -15.98 -4.66
C ASN A 280 30.48 -16.73 -4.90
N ASP A 281 30.64 -17.91 -4.30
CA ASP A 281 31.82 -18.75 -4.38
C ASP A 281 31.42 -20.19 -4.74
N ALA A 282 32.16 -20.81 -5.67
CA ALA A 282 31.99 -22.19 -6.09
C ALA A 282 33.09 -23.06 -5.49
N PRO A 283 32.86 -24.37 -5.30
CA PRO A 283 33.87 -25.28 -4.79
C PRO A 283 35.15 -25.22 -5.65
N LYS A 284 36.31 -25.25 -4.99
CA LYS A 284 37.62 -25.15 -5.63
C LYS A 284 37.77 -26.21 -6.73
N GLY A 285 37.92 -25.77 -7.99
CA GLY A 285 38.05 -26.63 -9.17
C GLY A 285 36.73 -26.99 -9.88
N SER A 286 35.58 -26.49 -9.41
CA SER A 286 34.30 -26.68 -10.10
C SER A 286 34.19 -25.82 -11.38
N LYS A 287 33.40 -26.30 -12.35
CA LYS A 287 33.02 -25.53 -13.55
C LYS A 287 31.66 -24.83 -13.38
N GLU A 288 31.14 -24.79 -12.16
CA GLU A 288 29.79 -24.32 -11.86
C GLU A 288 29.67 -22.81 -12.10
N PRO A 289 28.48 -22.33 -12.50
CA PRO A 289 28.19 -20.92 -12.66
C PRO A 289 28.26 -20.21 -11.29
N PHE A 290 28.95 -19.07 -11.20
CA PHE A 290 28.84 -18.17 -10.05
C PHE A 290 27.73 -17.14 -10.33
N PRO A 291 26.83 -16.84 -9.37
CA PRO A 291 26.68 -17.45 -8.03
C PRO A 291 26.17 -18.91 -8.07
N VAL A 292 26.39 -19.69 -6.99
CA VAL A 292 25.99 -21.11 -6.86
C VAL A 292 24.87 -21.29 -5.83
N LEU A 293 23.88 -22.13 -6.15
CA LEU A 293 22.76 -22.48 -5.27
C LEU A 293 23.06 -23.75 -4.47
N TYR A 294 22.72 -23.76 -3.18
CA TYR A 294 22.90 -24.89 -2.28
C TYR A 294 21.62 -25.20 -1.50
N ASP A 295 21.43 -26.46 -1.12
CA ASP A 295 20.35 -26.89 -0.24
C ASP A 295 20.70 -26.78 1.26
N HIS A 296 19.80 -27.23 2.13
CA HIS A 296 19.98 -27.27 3.58
C HIS A 296 21.11 -28.20 4.08
N GLN A 297 21.60 -29.12 3.24
CA GLN A 297 22.82 -29.91 3.50
C GLN A 297 24.08 -29.29 2.93
N TYR A 298 23.97 -28.13 2.25
CA TYR A 298 25.05 -27.47 1.53
C TYR A 298 25.58 -28.33 0.38
N GLU A 299 24.71 -29.18 -0.19
CA GLU A 299 24.97 -29.80 -1.49
C GLU A 299 24.61 -28.81 -2.60
N VAL A 300 25.36 -28.85 -3.69
CA VAL A 300 25.11 -27.99 -4.86
C VAL A 300 23.79 -28.42 -5.51
N VAL A 301 22.92 -27.44 -5.76
CA VAL A 301 21.65 -27.62 -6.45
C VAL A 301 21.80 -27.10 -7.87
N THR A 302 21.76 -28.00 -8.84
CA THR A 302 21.82 -27.65 -10.25
C THR A 302 20.42 -27.35 -10.79
N LEU A 303 20.23 -26.15 -11.33
CA LEU A 303 19.05 -25.81 -12.11
C LEU A 303 19.25 -26.33 -13.54
N GLU A 304 18.41 -27.26 -13.99
CA GLU A 304 18.57 -27.88 -15.32
C GLU A 304 18.37 -26.84 -16.44
N PRO A 305 19.39 -26.58 -17.29
CA PRO A 305 19.22 -25.73 -18.45
C PRO A 305 18.40 -26.47 -19.51
N GLY A 306 17.24 -25.92 -19.86
CA GLY A 306 16.45 -26.40 -20.99
C GLY A 306 17.20 -26.31 -22.33
N LYS A 307 16.62 -26.85 -23.40
CA LYS A 307 17.21 -26.77 -24.75
C LYS A 307 17.49 -25.32 -25.15
N GLY A 308 18.69 -25.06 -25.70
CA GLY A 308 19.11 -23.73 -26.16
C GLY A 308 19.56 -22.78 -25.04
N VAL A 309 19.65 -23.27 -23.79
CA VAL A 309 20.14 -22.49 -22.65
C VAL A 309 21.61 -22.85 -22.38
N LYS A 310 22.47 -21.83 -22.47
CA LYS A 310 23.91 -21.97 -22.22
C LYS A 310 24.21 -22.02 -20.72
N LYS A 311 23.53 -21.19 -19.92
CA LYS A 311 23.82 -21.03 -18.49
C LYS A 311 22.58 -20.52 -17.73
N ILE A 312 22.40 -21.00 -16.51
CA ILE A 312 21.48 -20.44 -15.52
C ILE A 312 22.30 -20.06 -14.29
N MET A 313 22.10 -18.86 -13.76
CA MET A 313 22.83 -18.29 -12.63
C MET A 313 21.83 -17.83 -11.56
N PRO A 314 21.74 -18.47 -10.39
CA PRO A 314 20.94 -17.94 -9.28
C PRO A 314 21.44 -16.55 -8.89
N LEU A 315 20.53 -15.63 -8.58
CA LEU A 315 20.84 -14.24 -8.23
C LEU A 315 20.43 -13.91 -6.80
N ASP A 316 19.16 -14.11 -6.46
CA ASP A 316 18.59 -13.71 -5.17
C ASP A 316 17.30 -14.50 -4.85
N PHE A 317 16.81 -14.39 -3.62
CA PHE A 317 15.51 -14.88 -3.21
C PHE A 317 14.51 -13.73 -3.07
N MET A 318 13.37 -13.84 -3.74
CA MET A 318 12.26 -12.88 -3.64
C MET A 318 11.03 -13.61 -3.09
N GLY A 319 10.82 -13.53 -1.77
CA GLY A 319 9.79 -14.31 -1.10
C GLY A 319 10.08 -15.82 -1.24
N LYS A 320 9.07 -16.60 -1.65
CA LYS A 320 9.21 -18.05 -1.90
C LYS A 320 9.85 -18.40 -3.26
N TYR A 321 10.32 -17.42 -4.02
CA TYR A 321 10.90 -17.64 -5.34
C TYR A 321 12.40 -17.39 -5.36
N LEU A 322 13.10 -18.20 -6.14
CA LEU A 322 14.48 -17.97 -6.53
C LEU A 322 14.50 -17.22 -7.86
N LEU A 323 15.16 -16.07 -7.90
CA LEU A 323 15.44 -15.33 -9.14
C LEU A 323 16.78 -15.79 -9.72
N ALA A 324 16.82 -16.11 -11.01
CA ALA A 324 18.02 -16.52 -11.71
C ALA A 324 18.18 -15.82 -13.06
N LEU A 325 19.41 -15.50 -13.45
CA LEU A 325 19.77 -15.06 -14.80
C LEU A 325 19.89 -16.27 -15.72
N LYS A 326 19.13 -16.27 -16.81
CA LYS A 326 19.25 -17.21 -17.92
C LYS A 326 20.04 -16.56 -19.05
N ILE A 327 20.97 -17.32 -19.63
CA ILE A 327 21.75 -16.92 -20.79
C ILE A 327 21.59 -18.00 -21.86
N THR A 328 21.14 -17.62 -23.05
CA THR A 328 20.96 -18.55 -24.19
C THR A 328 22.29 -18.83 -24.89
N GLU A 329 22.30 -19.80 -25.81
CA GLU A 329 23.44 -20.04 -26.70
C GLU A 329 23.77 -18.83 -27.60
N THR A 330 22.79 -17.96 -27.88
CA THR A 330 22.95 -16.71 -28.63
C THR A 330 23.38 -15.52 -27.78
N GLU A 331 23.71 -15.73 -26.49
CA GLU A 331 24.07 -14.70 -25.50
C GLU A 331 22.93 -13.72 -25.13
N GLU A 332 21.68 -14.07 -25.45
CA GLU A 332 20.50 -13.34 -24.97
C GLU A 332 20.31 -13.61 -23.47
N LYS A 333 19.89 -12.58 -22.74
CA LYS A 333 19.77 -12.59 -21.28
C LYS A 333 18.33 -12.32 -20.86
N SER A 334 17.87 -13.08 -19.88
CA SER A 334 16.57 -12.90 -19.23
C SER A 334 16.66 -13.33 -17.77
N LEU A 335 15.71 -12.90 -16.96
CA LEU A 335 15.53 -13.29 -15.58
C LEU A 335 14.39 -14.29 -15.45
N VAL A 336 14.60 -15.36 -14.71
CA VAL A 336 13.65 -16.46 -14.53
C VAL A 336 13.38 -16.67 -13.05
N PHE A 337 12.11 -16.71 -12.68
CA PHE A 337 11.65 -17.07 -11.35
C PHE A 337 11.46 -18.59 -11.26
N TYR A 338 11.95 -19.17 -10.16
CA TYR A 338 11.79 -20.57 -9.80
C TYR A 338 11.02 -20.69 -8.49
N ASN A 339 10.01 -21.56 -8.43
CA ASN A 339 9.34 -21.85 -7.16
C ASN A 339 10.28 -22.69 -6.29
N THR A 340 10.57 -22.24 -5.07
CA THR A 340 11.53 -22.94 -4.19
C THR A 340 11.04 -24.29 -3.68
N GLU A 341 9.73 -24.57 -3.66
CA GLU A 341 9.19 -25.88 -3.22
C GLU A 341 9.55 -27.01 -4.19
N ASN A 342 9.67 -26.71 -5.49
CA ASN A 342 9.85 -27.72 -6.53
C ASN A 342 10.96 -27.41 -7.54
N LEU A 343 11.60 -26.25 -7.42
CA LEU A 343 12.65 -25.73 -8.29
C LEU A 343 12.31 -25.77 -9.79
N LYS A 344 11.03 -25.59 -10.12
CA LYS A 344 10.58 -25.43 -11.51
C LYS A 344 10.51 -23.96 -11.90
N PRO A 345 10.87 -23.60 -13.14
CA PRO A 345 10.70 -22.25 -13.63
C PRO A 345 9.21 -21.94 -13.75
N THR A 346 8.81 -20.73 -13.36
CA THR A 346 7.41 -20.33 -13.36
C THR A 346 7.15 -19.10 -14.22
N TYR A 347 8.07 -18.13 -14.26
CA TYR A 347 7.92 -16.91 -15.04
C TYR A 347 9.28 -16.35 -15.51
N GLU A 348 9.36 -15.84 -16.74
CA GLU A 348 10.58 -15.31 -17.35
C GLU A 348 10.34 -13.88 -17.87
N VAL A 349 11.29 -12.98 -17.63
CA VAL A 349 11.24 -11.57 -18.04
C VAL A 349 12.59 -11.11 -18.58
N ASP A 350 12.60 -10.22 -19.58
CA ASP A 350 13.86 -9.72 -20.13
C ASP A 350 14.63 -8.85 -19.13
N ASN A 351 13.90 -8.06 -18.35
CA ASN A 351 14.46 -7.23 -17.29
C ASN A 351 13.46 -7.03 -16.15
N LEU A 352 13.97 -6.83 -14.94
CA LEU A 352 13.17 -6.53 -13.76
C LEU A 352 13.50 -5.11 -13.28
N PRO A 353 12.56 -4.15 -13.34
CA PRO A 353 12.83 -2.81 -12.86
C PRO A 353 13.05 -2.83 -11.35
N TYR A 354 13.93 -1.96 -10.85
CA TYR A 354 14.27 -1.90 -9.42
C TYR A 354 13.05 -1.63 -8.52
N THR A 355 12.01 -0.99 -9.09
CA THR A 355 10.76 -0.75 -8.39
C THR A 355 9.92 -2.00 -8.17
N ALA A 356 10.11 -3.07 -8.94
CA ALA A 356 9.28 -4.27 -8.83
C ALA A 356 9.45 -4.96 -7.46
N LYS A 357 8.34 -5.43 -6.89
CA LYS A 357 8.32 -6.17 -5.62
C LYS A 357 7.59 -7.49 -5.78
N VAL A 358 7.97 -8.47 -4.95
CA VAL A 358 7.25 -9.73 -4.84
C VAL A 358 6.48 -9.75 -3.53
N GLU A 359 5.16 -9.87 -3.62
CA GLU A 359 4.23 -9.96 -2.50
C GLU A 359 3.48 -11.29 -2.58
N GLY A 360 3.80 -12.24 -1.69
CA GLY A 360 3.26 -13.60 -1.77
C GLY A 360 3.66 -14.30 -3.08
N ASN A 361 2.68 -14.57 -3.94
CA ASN A 361 2.86 -15.13 -5.28
C ASN A 361 2.76 -14.09 -6.42
N LEU A 362 2.77 -12.80 -6.09
CA LEU A 362 2.56 -11.73 -7.06
C LEU A 362 3.84 -10.95 -7.33
N LEU A 363 4.15 -10.74 -8.60
CA LEU A 363 5.14 -9.77 -9.03
C LEU A 363 4.43 -8.46 -9.40
N VAL A 364 4.67 -7.42 -8.62
CA VAL A 364 4.04 -6.11 -8.75
C VAL A 364 5.04 -5.13 -9.33
N TYR A 365 4.71 -4.56 -10.48
CA TYR A 365 5.46 -3.48 -11.12
C TYR A 365 4.87 -2.15 -10.68
N TYR A 366 5.73 -1.27 -10.15
CA TYR A 366 5.33 0.08 -9.79
C TYR A 366 5.82 1.06 -10.85
N THR A 367 5.01 2.08 -11.14
CA THR A 367 5.41 3.24 -11.94
C THR A 367 6.51 3.97 -11.18
N ASP A 368 7.66 4.17 -11.82
CA ASP A 368 8.70 5.07 -11.31
C ASP A 368 8.11 6.46 -11.16
N ASN A 369 8.17 7.00 -9.94
CA ASN A 369 7.79 8.36 -9.66
C ASN A 369 8.60 8.85 -8.47
N ASN A 370 9.46 9.83 -8.72
CA ASN A 370 10.20 10.51 -7.67
C ASN A 370 9.20 11.09 -6.64
N THR A 371 9.33 10.54 -5.43
CA THR A 371 8.96 11.10 -4.11
C THR A 371 7.50 11.32 -3.70
N PHE A 372 6.46 11.24 -4.54
CA PHE A 372 5.10 11.62 -4.07
C PHE A 372 3.89 10.72 -4.44
N SER A 373 4.02 9.75 -5.36
CA SER A 373 2.95 8.77 -5.63
C SER A 373 3.47 7.63 -6.50
N THR A 374 3.57 6.42 -5.95
CA THR A 374 3.85 5.19 -6.69
C THR A 374 2.53 4.49 -7.03
N GLY A 375 2.26 4.33 -8.33
CA GLY A 375 1.14 3.53 -8.82
C GLY A 375 1.58 2.14 -9.25
N VAL A 376 0.67 1.16 -9.29
CA VAL A 376 0.91 -0.16 -9.89
C VAL A 376 0.64 -0.10 -11.40
N SER A 377 1.64 -0.46 -12.20
CA SER A 377 1.57 -0.50 -13.68
C SER A 377 1.28 -1.88 -14.23
N LYS A 378 1.61 -2.94 -13.49
CA LYS A 378 1.37 -4.33 -13.90
C LYS A 378 1.46 -5.26 -12.71
N ILE A 379 0.65 -6.30 -12.71
CA ILE A 379 0.72 -7.39 -11.73
C ILE A 379 0.69 -8.72 -12.46
N ILE A 380 1.57 -9.62 -12.03
CA ILE A 380 1.72 -10.94 -12.60
C ILE A 380 1.67 -11.95 -11.48
N ASN A 381 0.87 -13.01 -11.66
CA ASN A 381 0.88 -14.14 -10.75
C ASN A 381 2.08 -15.04 -11.12
N LEU A 382 3.08 -15.12 -10.25
CA LEU A 382 4.32 -15.86 -10.49
C LEU A 382 4.13 -17.37 -10.53
N ASP A 383 3.08 -17.93 -9.94
CA ASP A 383 2.81 -19.38 -10.00
C ASP A 383 2.23 -19.80 -11.36
N SER A 384 1.43 -18.94 -11.98
CA SER A 384 0.79 -19.19 -13.29
C SER A 384 1.45 -18.51 -14.48
N GLY A 385 2.29 -17.49 -14.24
CA GLY A 385 2.84 -16.60 -15.27
C GLY A 385 1.81 -15.65 -15.90
N LYS A 386 0.56 -15.63 -15.41
CA LYS A 386 -0.52 -14.83 -15.99
C LYS A 386 -0.43 -13.38 -15.54
N VAL A 387 -0.58 -12.44 -16.47
CA VAL A 387 -0.84 -11.03 -16.15
C VAL A 387 -2.25 -10.93 -15.56
N ILE A 388 -2.34 -10.52 -14.30
CA ILE A 388 -3.61 -10.44 -13.56
C ILE A 388 -4.17 -9.03 -13.51
N TYR A 389 -3.30 -8.04 -13.67
CA TYR A 389 -3.69 -6.65 -13.80
C TYR A 389 -2.70 -5.91 -14.68
N GLU A 390 -3.22 -5.17 -15.64
CA GLU A 390 -2.51 -4.18 -16.43
C GLU A 390 -3.55 -3.09 -16.74
N PRO A 391 -3.26 -1.80 -16.49
CA PRO A 391 -4.19 -0.73 -16.76
C PRO A 391 -4.69 -0.80 -18.20
N ASP A 392 -6.00 -0.71 -18.40
CA ASP A 392 -6.53 -0.46 -19.74
C ASP A 392 -5.90 0.85 -20.24
N VAL A 393 -5.41 0.83 -21.47
CA VAL A 393 -4.71 1.95 -22.11
C VAL A 393 -5.55 3.24 -22.04
N SER A 394 -6.87 3.13 -22.14
CA SER A 394 -7.80 4.26 -22.00
C SER A 394 -7.83 4.85 -20.60
N THR A 395 -7.68 4.02 -19.58
CA THR A 395 -7.68 4.47 -18.18
C THR A 395 -6.29 4.93 -17.71
N LYS A 396 -5.22 4.44 -18.35
CA LYS A 396 -3.84 4.69 -17.97
C LYS A 396 -3.48 6.18 -18.03
N VAL A 397 -2.78 6.66 -16.99
CA VAL A 397 -2.16 7.99 -16.97
C VAL A 397 -0.75 7.90 -17.55
N PHE A 398 -0.54 8.48 -18.73
CA PHE A 398 0.77 8.50 -19.36
C PHE A 398 1.57 9.72 -18.89
N LYS A 399 2.83 9.47 -18.54
CA LYS A 399 3.78 10.50 -18.08
C LYS A 399 4.94 10.74 -19.05
N SER A 400 4.89 10.07 -20.19
CA SER A 400 5.92 10.11 -21.23
C SER A 400 5.24 10.26 -22.58
N LEU A 401 5.57 11.32 -23.31
CA LEU A 401 5.08 11.52 -24.68
C LEU A 401 5.49 10.38 -25.62
N PRO A 402 6.76 9.92 -25.65
CA PRO A 402 7.15 8.78 -26.47
C PRO A 402 6.34 7.50 -26.21
N GLU A 403 5.93 7.27 -24.97
CA GLU A 403 5.09 6.13 -24.61
C GLU A 403 3.65 6.35 -25.09
N ALA A 404 3.07 7.52 -24.79
CA ALA A 404 1.70 7.86 -25.19
C ALA A 404 1.50 7.81 -26.72
N LEU A 405 2.51 8.23 -27.50
CA LEU A 405 2.45 8.23 -28.97
C LEU A 405 2.34 6.83 -29.60
N GLN A 406 2.53 5.76 -28.83
CA GLN A 406 2.29 4.39 -29.26
C GLN A 406 0.79 4.00 -29.21
N TYR A 407 -0.02 4.79 -28.50
CA TYR A 407 -1.43 4.52 -28.17
C TYR A 407 -2.34 5.72 -28.49
N ARG A 408 -2.10 6.37 -29.63
CA ARG A 408 -2.66 7.70 -29.96
C ARG A 408 -4.19 7.78 -29.82
N GLU A 409 -4.89 6.73 -30.26
CA GLU A 409 -6.35 6.69 -30.29
C GLU A 409 -6.94 6.29 -28.92
N GLU A 410 -6.14 5.66 -28.06
CA GLU A 410 -6.56 5.13 -26.76
C GLU A 410 -6.22 6.08 -25.60
N VAL A 411 -5.21 6.95 -25.72
CA VAL A 411 -4.84 7.89 -24.65
C VAL A 411 -6.01 8.79 -24.25
N ARG A 412 -6.42 8.71 -22.98
CA ARG A 412 -7.40 9.64 -22.35
C ARG A 412 -6.77 10.53 -21.28
N ASN A 413 -5.68 10.10 -20.64
CA ASN A 413 -5.10 10.78 -19.49
C ASN A 413 -3.60 11.04 -19.67
N LEU A 414 -3.20 12.30 -19.64
CA LEU A 414 -1.79 12.74 -19.69
C LEU A 414 -1.41 13.50 -18.41
N ASP A 415 -0.24 13.19 -17.85
CA ASP A 415 0.39 13.95 -16.76
C ASP A 415 1.88 14.15 -17.06
N LEU A 416 2.21 15.30 -17.64
CA LEU A 416 3.52 15.58 -18.24
C LEU A 416 4.23 16.73 -17.53
N GLU A 417 5.56 16.63 -17.43
CA GLU A 417 6.41 17.68 -16.84
C GLU A 417 7.51 18.10 -17.83
N ASN A 418 7.99 19.35 -17.70
CA ASN A 418 9.13 19.90 -18.46
C ASN A 418 8.97 19.81 -19.99
N LEU A 419 7.78 20.13 -20.51
CA LEU A 419 7.53 20.09 -21.95
C LEU A 419 8.19 21.26 -22.69
N SER A 420 8.65 21.03 -23.91
CA SER A 420 9.01 22.09 -24.86
C SER A 420 7.79 22.57 -25.66
N GLU A 421 7.93 23.68 -26.39
CA GLU A 421 6.87 24.16 -27.30
C GLU A 421 6.51 23.12 -28.38
N GLN A 422 7.50 22.35 -28.84
CA GLN A 422 7.30 21.27 -29.82
C GLN A 422 6.50 20.11 -29.23
N ASP A 423 6.73 19.80 -27.95
CA ASP A 423 5.98 18.77 -27.23
C ASP A 423 4.51 19.17 -27.06
N LEU A 424 4.22 20.45 -26.80
CA LEU A 424 2.84 20.96 -26.75
C LEU A 424 2.11 20.79 -28.09
N ILE A 425 2.80 21.00 -29.21
CA ILE A 425 2.24 20.78 -30.54
C ILE A 425 1.95 19.28 -30.77
N LEU A 426 2.81 18.39 -30.26
CA LEU A 426 2.62 16.94 -30.38
C LEU A 426 1.38 16.45 -29.62
N LEU A 427 0.89 17.18 -28.61
CA LEU A 427 -0.33 16.80 -27.88
C LEU A 427 -1.54 16.65 -28.81
N LYS A 428 -1.61 17.37 -29.93
CA LYS A 428 -2.67 17.23 -30.96
C LYS A 428 -2.80 15.81 -31.52
N SER A 429 -1.83 14.94 -31.25
CA SER A 429 -1.83 13.53 -31.62
C SER A 429 -2.84 12.67 -30.84
N PHE A 430 -3.50 13.21 -29.80
CA PHE A 430 -4.36 12.46 -28.88
C PHE A 430 -5.82 12.97 -28.97
N PRO A 431 -6.60 12.54 -29.98
CA PRO A 431 -7.92 13.12 -30.27
C PRO A 431 -8.98 12.83 -29.20
N ASN A 432 -8.76 11.80 -28.38
CA ASN A 432 -9.71 11.38 -27.35
C ASN A 432 -9.30 11.81 -25.95
N LEU A 433 -8.39 12.78 -25.81
CA LEU A 433 -7.89 13.21 -24.50
C LEU A 433 -9.02 13.77 -23.62
N GLU A 434 -9.13 13.26 -22.39
CA GLU A 434 -10.16 13.59 -21.39
C GLU A 434 -9.57 14.38 -20.22
N VAL A 435 -8.35 14.03 -19.79
CA VAL A 435 -7.63 14.68 -18.70
C VAL A 435 -6.21 15.05 -19.14
N LEU A 436 -5.85 16.33 -18.98
CA LEU A 436 -4.52 16.85 -19.29
C LEU A 436 -3.93 17.56 -18.06
N LYS A 437 -2.79 17.08 -17.57
CA LYS A 437 -2.01 17.73 -16.51
C LYS A 437 -0.64 18.10 -17.06
N LEU A 438 -0.29 19.38 -16.93
CA LEU A 438 0.97 19.95 -17.35
C LEU A 438 1.66 20.57 -16.14
N LYS A 439 2.94 20.22 -15.91
CA LYS A 439 3.71 20.75 -14.78
C LYS A 439 5.08 21.27 -15.16
N LYS A 440 5.62 22.19 -14.34
CA LYS A 440 7.03 22.62 -14.34
C LYS A 440 7.58 22.90 -15.73
N THR A 441 6.88 23.72 -16.49
CA THR A 441 7.22 23.97 -17.90
C THR A 441 7.59 25.44 -18.05
N ASN A 442 8.74 25.71 -18.67
CA ASN A 442 9.28 27.06 -18.86
C ASN A 442 8.78 27.67 -20.18
N ILE A 443 7.47 27.70 -20.35
CA ILE A 443 6.81 28.22 -21.55
C ILE A 443 6.07 29.50 -21.21
N ILE A 444 6.31 30.54 -22.01
CA ILE A 444 5.72 31.86 -21.81
C ILE A 444 4.25 31.89 -22.25
N ASN A 445 3.93 31.21 -23.36
CA ASN A 445 2.57 31.11 -23.90
C ASN A 445 2.35 29.70 -24.45
N ILE A 446 1.20 29.10 -24.16
CA ILE A 446 0.77 27.87 -24.84
C ILE A 446 0.29 28.27 -26.24
N SER A 447 0.80 27.61 -27.28
CA SER A 447 0.51 27.97 -28.67
C SER A 447 -0.97 27.81 -29.02
N GLU A 448 -1.48 28.73 -29.85
CA GLU A 448 -2.83 28.65 -30.42
C GLU A 448 -3.02 27.41 -31.31
N GLY A 449 -4.27 26.97 -31.42
CA GLY A 449 -4.71 25.82 -32.21
C GLY A 449 -4.48 24.46 -31.57
N ILE A 450 -4.14 24.39 -30.28
CA ILE A 450 -3.92 23.12 -29.55
C ILE A 450 -5.25 22.57 -29.04
N PHE A 451 -6.00 23.36 -28.27
CA PHE A 451 -7.20 22.91 -27.58
C PHE A 451 -8.36 22.43 -28.47
N PRO A 452 -8.54 22.93 -29.72
CA PRO A 452 -9.53 22.38 -30.65
C PRO A 452 -9.33 20.88 -30.97
N SER A 453 -8.15 20.33 -30.68
CA SER A 453 -7.85 18.92 -30.90
C SER A 453 -8.40 18.00 -29.79
N PHE A 454 -8.96 18.55 -28.71
CA PHE A 454 -9.39 17.78 -27.52
C PHE A 454 -10.89 17.95 -27.23
N PRO A 455 -11.78 17.44 -28.11
CA PRO A 455 -13.23 17.62 -27.95
C PRO A 455 -13.81 16.96 -26.69
N SER A 456 -13.14 15.94 -26.15
CA SER A 456 -13.57 15.19 -24.95
C SER A 456 -12.94 15.70 -23.65
N LEU A 457 -12.09 16.74 -23.70
CA LEU A 457 -11.35 17.20 -22.53
C LEU A 457 -12.30 17.78 -21.47
N HIS A 458 -12.38 17.14 -20.31
CA HIS A 458 -13.22 17.57 -19.21
C HIS A 458 -12.44 18.04 -17.97
N SER A 459 -11.14 17.74 -17.89
CA SER A 459 -10.27 18.17 -16.79
C SER A 459 -8.92 18.69 -17.29
N LEU A 460 -8.57 19.92 -16.91
CA LEU A 460 -7.30 20.56 -17.25
C LEU A 460 -6.57 21.01 -15.99
N SER A 461 -5.31 20.61 -15.84
CA SER A 461 -4.43 21.07 -14.78
C SER A 461 -3.15 21.66 -15.36
N ILE A 462 -2.82 22.88 -14.93
CA ILE A 462 -1.56 23.56 -15.27
C ILE A 462 -0.94 24.02 -13.95
N SER A 463 0.28 23.61 -13.68
CA SER A 463 0.94 23.94 -12.40
C SER A 463 2.43 24.22 -12.53
N TYR A 464 2.96 25.13 -11.71
CA TYR A 464 4.37 25.50 -11.71
C TYR A 464 4.86 26.03 -13.07
N PHE A 465 4.03 26.82 -13.74
CA PHE A 465 4.42 27.54 -14.96
C PHE A 465 4.83 28.96 -14.58
N ASN A 466 6.11 29.14 -14.24
CA ASN A 466 6.61 30.41 -13.72
C ASN A 466 6.53 31.55 -14.74
N ASP A 467 6.71 31.25 -16.03
CA ASP A 467 6.78 32.26 -17.09
C ASP A 467 5.49 32.42 -17.89
N LEU A 468 4.46 31.60 -17.62
CA LEU A 468 3.20 31.61 -18.37
C LEU A 468 2.47 32.93 -18.15
N GLN A 469 2.27 33.68 -19.23
CA GLN A 469 1.61 35.00 -19.18
C GLN A 469 0.14 34.92 -19.54
N ASN A 470 -0.22 34.11 -20.54
CA ASN A 470 -1.57 34.01 -21.06
C ASN A 470 -1.91 32.55 -21.42
N LEU A 471 -3.19 32.20 -21.30
CA LEU A 471 -3.76 31.01 -21.90
C LEU A 471 -4.27 31.36 -23.31
N PRO A 472 -4.25 30.43 -24.27
CA PRO A 472 -4.66 30.69 -25.65
C PRO A 472 -6.18 30.82 -25.75
N GLU A 473 -6.63 31.63 -26.71
CA GLU A 473 -8.04 31.99 -26.87
C GLU A 473 -8.89 30.83 -27.38
N ASP A 474 -8.29 29.91 -28.11
CA ASP A 474 -8.94 28.69 -28.58
C ASP A 474 -9.38 27.74 -27.44
N MET A 475 -8.93 27.97 -26.19
CA MET A 475 -9.42 27.27 -25.01
C MET A 475 -10.93 27.46 -24.80
N ARG A 476 -11.50 28.57 -25.31
CA ARG A 476 -12.97 28.83 -25.31
C ARG A 476 -13.77 27.78 -26.09
N GLN A 477 -13.11 26.97 -26.92
CA GLN A 477 -13.76 25.92 -27.72
C GLN A 477 -13.93 24.60 -26.96
N LEU A 478 -13.39 24.48 -25.75
CA LEU A 478 -13.49 23.28 -24.92
C LEU A 478 -14.88 23.13 -24.29
N THR A 479 -15.82 22.64 -25.10
CA THR A 479 -17.23 22.52 -24.70
C THR A 479 -17.52 21.47 -23.62
N GLN A 480 -16.58 20.56 -23.34
CA GLN A 480 -16.71 19.53 -22.30
C GLN A 480 -15.92 19.84 -21.02
N LEU A 481 -15.15 20.94 -20.98
CA LEU A 481 -14.28 21.26 -19.86
C LEU A 481 -15.09 21.62 -18.62
N GLN A 482 -14.96 20.81 -17.57
CA GLN A 482 -15.69 20.98 -16.31
C GLN A 482 -14.79 21.43 -15.17
N ASN A 483 -13.55 20.93 -15.12
CA ASN A 483 -12.63 21.19 -14.01
C ASN A 483 -11.35 21.86 -14.50
N ILE A 484 -10.99 22.96 -13.84
CA ILE A 484 -9.72 23.67 -14.06
C ILE A 484 -8.94 23.72 -12.75
N PHE A 485 -7.69 23.28 -12.80
CA PHE A 485 -6.73 23.37 -11.70
C PHE A 485 -5.53 24.21 -12.13
N LEU A 486 -5.33 25.38 -11.50
CA LEU A 486 -4.24 26.31 -11.81
C LEU A 486 -3.48 26.66 -10.54
N SER A 487 -2.21 26.25 -10.43
CA SER A 487 -1.39 26.49 -9.23
C SER A 487 -0.01 26.99 -9.59
N ASP A 488 0.53 27.94 -8.83
CA ASP A 488 1.91 28.40 -9.00
C ASP A 488 2.18 28.89 -10.44
N CYS A 489 1.25 29.69 -10.96
CA CYS A 489 1.36 30.40 -12.25
C CYS A 489 1.40 31.92 -12.00
N PRO A 490 2.47 32.45 -11.40
CA PRO A 490 2.49 33.80 -10.82
C PRO A 490 2.37 34.94 -11.84
N ASN A 491 2.76 34.69 -13.09
CA ASN A 491 2.72 35.68 -14.17
C ASN A 491 1.47 35.58 -15.06
N LEU A 492 0.58 34.62 -14.77
CA LEU A 492 -0.64 34.43 -15.55
C LEU A 492 -1.55 35.66 -15.38
N SER A 493 -2.06 36.15 -16.49
CA SER A 493 -3.02 37.26 -16.55
C SER A 493 -4.14 36.95 -17.55
N GLY A 494 -5.27 37.64 -17.42
CA GLY A 494 -6.39 37.50 -18.37
C GLY A 494 -7.22 36.22 -18.23
N LEU A 495 -7.01 35.45 -17.15
CA LEU A 495 -7.80 34.25 -16.87
C LEU A 495 -9.30 34.55 -16.74
N GLU A 496 -9.67 35.72 -16.21
CA GLU A 496 -11.07 36.12 -16.01
C GLU A 496 -11.86 36.21 -17.32
N ASP A 497 -11.19 36.67 -18.37
CA ASP A 497 -11.81 36.92 -19.67
C ASP A 497 -12.09 35.58 -20.38
N ILE A 498 -11.20 34.59 -20.23
CA ILE A 498 -11.39 33.24 -20.76
C ILE A 498 -12.47 32.48 -19.97
N LEU A 499 -12.43 32.54 -18.63
CA LEU A 499 -13.39 31.82 -17.77
C LEU A 499 -14.84 32.24 -18.01
N SER A 500 -15.07 33.53 -18.31
CA SER A 500 -16.39 34.06 -18.62
C SER A 500 -17.08 33.37 -19.81
N ASP A 501 -16.28 32.81 -20.72
CA ASP A 501 -16.74 32.29 -22.01
C ASP A 501 -16.64 30.76 -22.12
N LEU A 502 -16.23 30.07 -21.04
CA LEU A 502 -16.23 28.61 -20.97
C LEU A 502 -17.62 28.09 -20.59
N PRO A 503 -18.30 27.36 -21.48
CA PRO A 503 -19.74 27.08 -21.31
C PRO A 503 -20.05 26.00 -20.26
N SER A 504 -19.11 25.10 -19.99
CA SER A 504 -19.34 23.88 -19.20
C SER A 504 -18.53 23.80 -17.91
N VAL A 505 -17.75 24.85 -17.61
CA VAL A 505 -16.89 24.88 -16.43
C VAL A 505 -17.76 24.88 -15.17
N LYS A 506 -17.41 24.01 -14.23
CA LYS A 506 -18.10 23.84 -12.94
C LYS A 506 -17.19 24.18 -11.78
N ASN A 507 -15.93 23.77 -11.83
CA ASN A 507 -15.01 23.96 -10.72
C ASN A 507 -13.72 24.60 -11.18
N ILE A 508 -13.30 25.64 -10.47
CA ILE A 508 -11.96 26.20 -10.60
C ILE A 508 -11.24 26.19 -9.26
N HIS A 509 -10.08 25.55 -9.25
CA HIS A 509 -9.19 25.50 -8.09
C HIS A 509 -7.92 26.27 -8.42
N THR A 510 -7.69 27.38 -7.75
CA THR A 510 -6.52 28.21 -8.06
C THR A 510 -6.02 29.10 -6.94
N ASP A 511 -4.73 29.46 -7.01
CA ASP A 511 -4.08 30.52 -6.24
C ASP A 511 -4.15 31.89 -6.95
N TYR A 512 -4.72 31.93 -8.16
CA TYR A 512 -4.96 33.15 -8.92
C TYR A 512 -5.85 34.13 -8.15
N ARG A 513 -5.41 35.38 -8.07
CA ARG A 513 -6.13 36.44 -7.37
C ARG A 513 -7.12 37.12 -8.30
N PHE A 514 -8.37 36.69 -8.23
CA PHE A 514 -9.46 37.33 -8.96
C PHE A 514 -9.74 38.75 -8.46
N ASP A 515 -9.92 39.67 -9.41
CA ASP A 515 -10.63 40.91 -9.11
C ASP A 515 -12.08 40.60 -8.72
N LYS A 516 -12.54 41.17 -7.60
CA LYS A 516 -13.86 40.84 -7.04
C LYS A 516 -15.01 41.22 -7.96
N GLN A 517 -14.87 42.30 -8.73
CA GLN A 517 -15.90 42.72 -9.66
C GLN A 517 -15.95 41.76 -10.86
N LYS A 518 -14.80 41.45 -11.45
CA LYS A 518 -14.71 40.45 -12.52
C LYS A 518 -15.22 39.07 -12.09
N GLN A 519 -14.89 38.64 -10.87
CA GLN A 519 -15.37 37.37 -10.32
C GLN A 519 -16.90 37.33 -10.26
N ALA A 520 -17.54 38.42 -9.80
CA ALA A 520 -19.00 38.53 -9.77
C ALA A 520 -19.59 38.51 -11.19
N GLU A 521 -18.95 39.17 -12.16
CA GLU A 521 -19.37 39.14 -13.57
C GLU A 521 -19.29 37.73 -14.18
N ILE A 522 -18.21 36.98 -13.88
CA ILE A 522 -18.07 35.58 -14.27
C ILE A 522 -19.18 34.73 -13.64
N GLN A 523 -19.44 34.89 -12.34
CA GLN A 523 -20.47 34.13 -11.64
C GLN A 523 -21.88 34.37 -12.22
N ILE A 524 -22.16 35.59 -12.68
CA ILE A 524 -23.43 35.91 -13.35
C ILE A 524 -23.55 35.17 -14.69
N LYS A 525 -22.45 35.10 -15.46
CA LYS A 525 -22.41 34.40 -16.75
C LYS A 525 -22.41 32.88 -16.60
N ASN A 526 -21.73 32.37 -15.58
CA ASN A 526 -21.57 30.95 -15.26
C ASN A 526 -22.04 30.66 -13.82
N PRO A 527 -23.36 30.61 -13.57
CA PRO A 527 -23.91 30.44 -12.22
C PRO A 527 -23.49 29.13 -11.54
N GLN A 528 -23.15 28.11 -12.32
CA GLN A 528 -22.70 26.80 -11.86
C GLN A 528 -21.21 26.74 -11.49
N LEU A 529 -20.43 27.80 -11.76
CA LEU A 529 -19.01 27.81 -11.48
C LEU A 529 -18.75 28.02 -9.99
N GLU A 530 -18.05 27.08 -9.36
CA GLU A 530 -17.57 27.15 -7.99
C GLU A 530 -16.10 27.56 -7.99
N PHE A 531 -15.79 28.60 -7.21
CA PHE A 531 -14.43 29.08 -6.98
C PHE A 531 -13.88 28.46 -5.70
N GLU A 532 -12.96 27.52 -5.85
CA GLU A 532 -12.27 26.89 -4.74
C GLU A 532 -10.85 27.46 -4.60
N GLY A 533 -10.51 27.91 -3.39
CA GLY A 533 -9.14 28.32 -3.08
C GLY A 533 -8.27 27.08 -2.88
N LEU A 534 -7.07 27.06 -3.45
CA LEU A 534 -6.08 26.04 -3.09
C LEU A 534 -5.73 26.18 -1.61
N LEU A 535 -6.12 25.21 -0.79
CA LEU A 535 -5.50 25.03 0.52
C LEU A 535 -4.03 24.74 0.26
N MET A 536 -3.14 25.65 0.67
CA MET A 536 -1.70 25.42 0.63
C MET A 536 -1.38 24.14 1.40
N VAL A 537 -1.21 23.03 0.69
CA VAL A 537 -0.33 21.97 1.16
C VAL A 537 1.06 22.53 0.89
N VAL A 538 1.58 23.23 1.90
CA VAL A 538 3.00 23.60 1.95
C VAL A 538 3.76 22.28 1.73
N PRO A 539 4.56 22.13 0.66
CA PRO A 539 5.50 21.03 0.62
C PRO A 539 6.43 21.25 1.81
N ASP A 540 6.45 20.31 2.75
CA ASP A 540 7.48 20.28 3.78
C ASP A 540 8.83 20.27 3.04
N ASN A 541 9.47 21.43 3.00
CA ASN A 541 10.85 21.57 2.56
C ASN A 541 11.74 20.98 3.66
N HIS A 542 12.06 19.68 3.57
CA HIS A 542 13.26 19.09 4.16
C HIS A 542 13.80 17.93 3.32
#